data_AF-A0A1I0MYL4-F1
#
_entry.id   AF-A0A1I0MYL4-F1
#
_cell.length_a   1.000
_cell.length_b   1.000
_cell.length_c   1.000
_cell.angle_alpha   90.00
_cell.angle_beta   90.00
_cell.angle_gamma   90.00
#
_symmetry.space_group_name_H-M   'P 1'
#
loop_
_entity.id
_entity.type
_entity.pdbx_description
1 polymer ?
#
loop_
_entity_poly.entity_id
_entity_poly.type
_entity_poly.pdbx_seq_one_letter_code
_entity_poly.pdbx_strand_id
1 'polypeptide(L)' 'MSDNGYRCGHASCACTVAQDGSNYCSDHCEAAAESGDTGRCNCGHEACEHRQERADASSDPGYAGPT' A
#
# COMPACT_ATOMS: atom_id res chain seq x y z
N MET A 1 9.62 -11.55 -21.49
CA MET A 1 10.15 -10.72 -20.39
C MET A 1 9.12 -10.76 -19.29
N SER A 2 9.38 -11.51 -18.22
CA SER A 2 8.39 -11.73 -17.16
C SER A 2 8.49 -10.58 -16.17
N ASP A 3 7.69 -9.54 -16.41
CA ASP A 3 7.47 -8.42 -15.50
C ASP A 3 6.56 -8.89 -14.35
N ASN A 4 7.01 -9.90 -13.60
CA ASN A 4 6.30 -10.37 -12.40
C ASN A 4 6.87 -9.59 -11.21
N GLY A 5 6.53 -8.31 -11.12
CA GLY A 5 6.73 -7.54 -9.90
C GLY A 5 6.01 -8.23 -8.74
N TYR A 6 6.76 -8.66 -7.72
CA TYR A 6 6.17 -9.32 -6.55
C TYR A 6 5.48 -8.26 -5.70
N ARG A 7 4.36 -8.58 -5.05
CA ARG A 7 3.75 -7.64 -4.12
C ARG A 7 4.52 -7.67 -2.80
N CYS A 8 4.65 -6.51 -2.17
CA CYS A 8 5.13 -6.42 -0.80
C CYS A 8 4.33 -7.37 0.12
N GLY A 9 5.00 -8.05 1.04
CA GLY A 9 4.39 -9.01 1.96
C GLY A 9 3.43 -8.39 2.98
N HIS A 10 3.46 -7.07 3.16
CA HIS A 10 2.49 -6.37 4.02
C HIS A 10 1.13 -6.27 3.31
N ALA A 11 0.08 -6.80 3.93
CA ALA A 11 -1.25 -6.93 3.32
C ALA A 11 -1.86 -5.61 2.82
N SER A 12 -1.60 -4.51 3.54
CA SER A 12 -2.11 -3.18 3.20
C SER A 12 -1.22 -2.42 2.23
N CYS A 13 -0.01 -2.93 1.96
CA CYS A 13 0.95 -2.32 1.06
C CYS A 13 0.58 -2.57 -0.41
N ALA A 14 0.72 -1.52 -1.22
CA ALA A 14 0.47 -1.52 -2.65
C ALA A 14 1.75 -1.59 -3.49
N CYS A 15 2.92 -1.60 -2.83
CA CYS A 15 4.20 -1.58 -3.53
C CYS A 15 4.50 -2.91 -4.21
N THR A 16 5.12 -2.80 -5.38
CA THR A 16 5.79 -3.91 -6.06
C THR A 16 7.26 -3.94 -5.66
N VAL A 17 7.75 -5.13 -5.30
CA VAL A 17 9.14 -5.41 -4.96
C VAL A 17 9.80 -6.25 -6.06
N ALA A 18 11.10 -6.03 -6.25
CA ALA A 18 11.90 -6.84 -7.16
C ALA A 18 12.07 -8.26 -6.60
N GLN A 19 12.14 -9.25 -7.48
CA GLN A 19 12.38 -10.65 -7.09
C GLN A 19 13.86 -10.91 -6.72
N ASP A 20 14.48 -10.01 -5.96
CA ASP A 20 15.90 -10.11 -5.57
C ASP A 20 16.06 -10.65 -4.13
N GLY A 21 14.96 -11.11 -3.52
CA GLY A 21 14.93 -11.72 -2.18
C GLY A 21 14.25 -10.87 -1.11
N SER A 22 14.00 -9.58 -1.38
CA SER A 22 13.27 -8.71 -0.46
C SER A 22 11.76 -8.86 -0.64
N ASN A 23 11.10 -9.56 0.28
CA ASN A 23 9.63 -9.68 0.28
C ASN A 23 8.93 -8.36 0.64
N TYR A 24 9.66 -7.40 1.20
CA TYR A 24 9.13 -6.14 1.69
C TYR A 24 9.80 -4.96 0.99
N CYS A 25 9.03 -3.91 0.73
CA CYS A 25 9.54 -2.69 0.12
C CYS A 25 10.32 -1.81 1.11
N SER A 26 10.11 -2.00 2.41
CA SER A 26 10.79 -1.29 3.48
C SER A 26 10.75 -2.10 4.78
N ASP A 27 11.66 -1.79 5.69
CA ASP A 27 11.74 -2.37 7.04
C ASP A 27 10.43 -2.20 7.83
N HIS A 28 9.73 -1.07 7.63
CA HIS A 28 8.42 -0.82 8.22
C HIS A 28 7.38 -1.86 7.82
N CYS A 29 7.36 -2.26 6.54
CA CYS A 29 6.44 -3.28 6.06
C CYS A 29 6.79 -4.68 6.59
N GLU A 30 8.07 -4.96 6.79
CA GLU A 30 8.53 -6.20 7.42
C GLU A 30 8.03 -6.28 8.87
N ALA A 31 8.35 -5.27 9.68
CA ALA A 31 7.93 -5.19 11.08
C ALA A 31 6.39 -5.20 11.24
N ALA A 32 5.67 -4.53 10.35
CA ALA A 32 4.20 -4.54 10.34
C ALA A 32 3.65 -5.93 10.00
N ALA A 33 4.24 -6.62 9.01
CA ALA A 33 3.83 -7.97 8.65
C ALA A 33 4.12 -8.98 9.79
N GLU A 34 5.27 -8.88 10.44
CA GLU A 34 5.62 -9.73 11.60
C GLU A 34 4.71 -9.48 12.81
N SER A 35 4.33 -8.21 13.02
CA SER A 35 3.38 -7.83 14.09
C SER A 35 1.93 -8.21 13.76
N GLY A 36 1.65 -8.66 12.54
CA GLY A 36 0.28 -8.90 12.06
C GLY A 36 -0.54 -7.63 11.88
N ASP A 37 0.12 -6.47 11.75
CA ASP A 37 -0.55 -5.20 11.50
C ASP A 37 -1.12 -5.19 10.08
N THR A 38 -2.44 -5.19 9.99
CA THR A 38 -3.19 -4.99 8.74
C THR A 38 -3.65 -3.53 8.61
N GLY A 39 -3.01 -2.62 9.34
CA GLY A 39 -3.30 -1.19 9.37
C GLY A 39 -2.88 -0.48 8.08
N ARG A 40 -3.00 0.85 8.09
CA ARG A 40 -2.63 1.69 6.95
C ARG A 40 -1.13 1.60 6.71
N CYS A 41 -0.72 1.30 5.48
CA CYS A 41 0.70 1.21 5.14
C CYS A 41 1.34 2.60 5.09
N ASN A 42 2.37 2.85 5.90
CA ASN A 42 3.10 4.12 5.91
C ASN A 42 4.54 3.97 5.39
N CYS A 43 4.75 3.10 4.39
CA CYS A 43 6.08 2.85 3.84
C CYS A 43 6.69 4.04 3.08
N GLY A 44 5.92 5.12 2.85
CA GLY A 44 6.40 6.35 2.21
C GLY A 44 6.58 6.25 0.69
N HIS A 45 5.98 5.25 0.05
CA HIS A 45 6.01 5.11 -1.41
C HIS A 45 4.71 5.59 -2.04
N GLU A 46 4.83 6.25 -3.18
CA GLU A 46 3.73 6.83 -3.96
C GLU A 46 2.58 5.85 -4.22
N ALA A 47 2.88 4.56 -4.49
CA ALA A 47 1.87 3.54 -4.72
C ALA A 47 0.96 3.34 -3.50
N CYS A 48 1.53 3.41 -2.29
CA CYS A 48 0.77 3.32 -1.05
C CYS A 48 0.05 4.62 -0.74
N GLU A 49 0.67 5.78 -0.95
CA GLU A 49 0.04 7.09 -0.73
C GLU A 49 -1.19 7.26 -1.64
N HIS A 50 -1.04 7.00 -2.93
CA HIS A 50 -2.13 7.15 -3.89
C HIS A 50 -3.30 6.19 -3.59
N ARG A 51 -3.00 4.95 -3.15
CA ARG A 51 -4.06 4.01 -2.72
C ARG A 51 -4.82 4.50 -1.50
N GLN A 52 -4.14 5.15 -0.57
CA GLN A 52 -4.73 5.70 0.65
C GLN A 52 -5.62 6.90 0.38
N GLU A 53 -5.17 7.80 -0.48
CA GLU A 53 -5.96 8.95 -0.94
C GLU A 53 -7.26 8.49 -1.60
N ARG A 54 -7.21 7.45 -2.43
CA ARG A 54 -8.42 6.88 -3.04
C ARG A 54 -9.37 6.24 -2.04
N ALA A 55 -8.86 5.61 -0.99
CA ALA A 55 -9.68 5.03 0.07
C ALA A 55 -10.36 6.12 0.93
N ASP A 56 -9.66 7.22 1.18
CA ASP A 56 -10.17 8.38 1.92
C ASP A 56 -11.23 9.15 1.12
N ALA A 57 -10.96 9.43 -0.16
CA ALA A 57 -11.90 10.08 -1.07
C ALA A 57 -13.19 9.26 -1.32
N SER A 58 -13.15 7.94 -1.11
CA SER A 58 -14.33 7.07 -1.21
C SER A 58 -15.16 7.04 0.08
N SER A 59 -14.66 7.62 1.17
CA SER A 59 -15.32 7.65 2.48
C SER A 59 -16.05 8.97 2.75
N ASP A 60 -16.15 9.86 1.76
CA ASP A 60 -16.97 11.08 1.81
C ASP A 60 -18.35 10.85 1.18
N PRO A 61 -19.43 10.64 1.97
CA PRO A 61 -20.80 10.77 1.49
C PRO A 61 -21.20 12.26 1.45
N GLY A 62 -20.51 13.06 0.63
CA GLY A 62 -20.67 14.52 0.60
C GLY A 62 -20.80 15.11 -0.80
N TYR A 63 -21.43 14.41 -1.74
CA TYR A 63 -21.87 15.03 -3.00
C TYR A 63 -23.05 15.99 -2.73
N ALA A 64 -22.75 17.21 -2.31
CA ALA A 64 -23.60 18.37 -2.57
C ALA A 64 -23.16 18.93 -3.94
N GLY A 65 -23.75 18.40 -5.01
CA GLY A 65 -23.55 18.93 -6.37
C GLY A 65 -23.95 20.40 -6.47
N PRO A 66 -23.36 21.18 -7.40
CA PRO A 66 -23.68 22.60 -7.55
C PRO A 66 -25.12 22.78 -8.06
N THR A 67 -25.89 23.62 -7.36
CA THR A 67 -27.23 24.10 -7.71
C THR A 67 -27.22 25.00 -8.94
#